data_AF-A0A2E3XV80-F1
#
_entry.id   AF-A0A2E3XV80-F1
#
_cell.length_a   1.000
_cell.length_b   1.000
_cell.length_c   1.000
_cell.angle_alpha   90.00
_cell.angle_beta   90.00
_cell.angle_gamma   90.00
#
_symmetry.space_group_name_H-M   'P 1'
#
loop_
_entity.id
_entity.type
_entity.pdbx_description
1 polymer ?
#
loop_
_entity_poly.entity_id
_entity_poly.type
_entity_poly.pdbx_seq_one_letter_code
_entity_poly.pdbx_strand_id
1 'polypeptide(L)'
;MKILKLLIILILTSNLSKAEVSKFDITGYDRTLHTYKEVCRKMGHKELLLVEQIDALHLDCMGHKVNVTQFCSKNKEKTNLLRGFVNAQLKEVTCQYGQSAFLSVACDKRDKHLCSSPRKGCQILNEIYALEHNLFEYSFIEKDVDDVLNCMFQKKNVPELQKVTEKILLPFQEKEVIDRDLFADKK
;
A
#
# COMPACT_ATOMS: atom_id res chain seq x y z
N MET A 1 -25.23 41.54 14.96
CA MET A 1 -25.58 40.37 14.11
C MET A 1 -24.58 40.11 12.95
N LYS A 2 -23.31 40.54 13.06
CA LYS A 2 -22.26 40.27 12.03
C LYS A 2 -21.27 39.17 12.43
N ILE A 3 -21.10 38.93 13.74
CA ILE A 3 -20.17 37.93 14.30
C ILE A 3 -20.66 36.49 14.03
N LEU A 4 -21.99 36.26 14.01
CA LEU A 4 -22.57 34.94 13.76
C LEU A 4 -22.35 34.43 12.32
N LYS A 5 -22.23 35.34 11.34
CA LYS A 5 -21.94 34.98 9.93
C LYS A 5 -20.48 34.57 9.72
N LEU A 6 -19.56 35.04 10.55
CA LEU A 6 -18.14 34.70 10.44
C LEU A 6 -17.85 33.27 10.95
N LEU A 7 -18.60 32.81 11.96
CA LEU A 7 -18.51 31.45 12.50
C LEU A 7 -19.04 30.38 11.53
N ILE A 8 -20.05 30.69 10.72
CA ILE A 8 -20.62 29.74 9.75
C ILE A 8 -19.64 29.50 8.57
N ILE A 9 -18.82 30.48 8.21
CA ILE A 9 -17.84 30.34 7.13
C ILE A 9 -16.63 29.47 7.56
N LEU A 10 -16.29 29.45 8.85
CA LEU A 10 -15.17 28.65 9.39
C LEU A 10 -15.48 27.14 9.49
N ILE A 11 -16.75 26.74 9.44
CA ILE A 11 -17.18 25.33 9.56
C ILE A 11 -17.18 24.61 8.20
N LEU A 12 -17.12 25.34 7.08
CA LEU A 12 -17.24 24.78 5.73
C LEU A 12 -15.91 24.39 5.06
N THR A 13 -14.76 24.63 5.70
CA THR A 13 -13.44 24.38 5.08
C THR A 13 -12.68 23.16 5.61
N SER A 14 -13.28 22.31 6.44
CA SER A 14 -12.56 21.22 7.11
C SER A 14 -12.64 19.83 6.45
N ASN A 15 -13.08 19.73 5.19
CA ASN A 15 -12.95 18.46 4.45
C ASN A 15 -11.59 18.39 3.76
N LEU A 16 -10.54 18.27 4.57
CA LEU A 16 -9.24 17.81 4.10
C LEU A 16 -9.33 16.28 3.99
N SER A 17 -9.90 15.79 2.89
CA SER A 17 -9.93 14.35 2.58
C SER A 17 -8.49 13.85 2.54
N LYS A 18 -8.12 13.07 3.56
CA LYS A 18 -6.88 12.32 3.55
C LYS A 18 -7.17 11.02 2.81
N ALA A 19 -6.65 10.88 1.59
CA ALA A 19 -6.48 9.59 0.94
C ALA A 19 -6.02 8.51 1.92
N GLU A 20 -6.79 7.45 2.02
CA GLU A 20 -6.53 6.34 2.93
C GLU A 20 -6.22 5.12 2.09
N VAL A 21 -5.22 4.34 2.49
CA VAL A 21 -5.06 2.97 1.97
C VAL A 21 -6.34 2.24 2.33
N SER A 22 -7.18 1.98 1.33
CA SER A 22 -8.51 1.43 1.55
C SER A 22 -8.45 -0.03 1.99
N LYS A 23 -7.41 -0.76 1.55
CA LYS A 23 -7.19 -2.15 1.94
C LYS A 23 -5.72 -2.54 1.85
N PHE A 24 -5.25 -3.29 2.84
CA PHE A 24 -3.94 -3.94 2.79
C PHE A 24 -4.02 -5.33 3.43
N ASP A 25 -4.12 -6.37 2.60
CA ASP A 25 -4.20 -7.76 3.03
C ASP A 25 -2.88 -8.48 2.74
N ILE A 26 -2.52 -9.45 3.59
CA ILE A 26 -1.30 -10.23 3.45
C ILE A 26 -1.61 -11.71 3.61
N THR A 27 -1.13 -12.54 2.68
CA THR A 27 -1.16 -13.99 2.81
C THR A 27 0.13 -14.49 3.44
N GLY A 28 0.02 -15.45 4.37
CA GLY A 28 1.17 -15.95 5.14
C GLY A 28 1.76 -14.88 6.06
N TYR A 29 0.90 -14.05 6.65
CA TYR A 29 1.29 -12.93 7.50
C TYR A 29 2.11 -13.37 8.70
N ASP A 30 3.23 -12.68 8.90
CA ASP A 30 4.08 -12.83 10.06
C ASP A 30 4.73 -11.48 10.39
N ARG A 31 5.18 -11.31 11.64
CA ARG A 31 5.85 -10.08 12.07
C ARG A 31 6.89 -10.33 13.14
N THR A 32 7.89 -9.48 13.17
CA THR A 32 8.79 -9.30 14.32
C THR A 32 8.65 -7.89 14.86
N LEU A 33 8.75 -7.76 16.18
CA LEU A 33 8.58 -6.49 16.91
C LEU A 33 9.89 -6.14 17.59
N HIS A 34 10.30 -4.88 17.46
CA HIS A 34 11.52 -4.36 18.06
C HIS A 34 11.23 -3.05 18.76
N THR A 35 11.68 -2.89 19.99
CA THR A 35 11.54 -1.59 20.68
C THR A 35 12.37 -0.53 19.98
N TYR A 36 11.96 0.74 20.07
CA TYR A 36 12.75 1.86 19.52
C TYR A 36 14.22 1.84 19.97
N LYS A 37 14.46 1.55 21.26
CA LYS A 37 15.81 1.45 21.82
C LYS A 37 16.61 0.32 21.19
N GLU A 38 15.99 -0.83 20.96
CA GLU A 38 16.65 -1.97 20.32
C GLU A 38 17.06 -1.63 18.88
N VAL A 39 16.17 -1.00 18.12
CA VAL A 39 16.42 -0.57 16.73
C VAL A 39 17.62 0.36 16.69
N CYS A 40 17.61 1.45 17.46
CA CYS A 40 18.71 2.39 17.51
C CYS A 40 20.03 1.72 17.93
N ARG A 41 19.99 0.81 18.92
CA ARG A 41 21.18 0.08 19.38
C ARG A 41 21.75 -0.84 18.30
N LYS A 42 20.89 -1.62 17.63
CA LYS A 42 21.27 -2.50 16.51
C LYS A 42 21.77 -1.70 15.30
N MET A 43 21.34 -0.45 15.16
CA MET A 43 21.83 0.48 14.15
C MET A 43 23.11 1.25 14.58
N GLY A 44 23.67 0.95 15.75
CA GLY A 44 24.99 1.43 16.19
C GLY A 44 24.97 2.55 17.23
N HIS A 45 23.80 3.00 17.68
CA HIS A 45 23.67 4.12 18.63
C HIS A 45 23.62 3.60 20.07
N LYS A 46 24.67 3.86 20.88
CA LYS A 46 24.91 3.16 22.16
C LYS A 46 24.45 3.88 23.43
N GLU A 47 24.01 5.15 23.37
CA GLU A 47 23.69 5.96 24.56
C GLU A 47 22.27 6.56 24.55
N LEU A 48 21.26 5.74 24.34
CA LEU A 48 19.89 6.17 23.99
C LEU A 48 19.08 6.73 25.18
N LEU A 49 19.33 7.99 25.53
CA LEU A 49 18.54 8.73 26.52
C LEU A 49 17.15 9.08 25.99
N LEU A 50 17.08 9.50 24.73
CA LEU A 50 15.85 9.91 24.05
C LEU A 50 15.78 9.25 22.68
N VAL A 51 14.65 8.59 22.40
CA VAL A 51 14.34 8.05 21.09
C VAL A 51 12.91 8.42 20.76
N GLU A 52 12.72 9.07 19.62
CA GLU A 52 11.43 9.61 19.20
C GLU A 52 11.07 9.12 17.80
N GLN A 53 9.79 9.17 17.49
CA GLN A 53 9.32 8.96 16.13
C GLN A 53 9.38 10.27 15.35
N ILE A 54 9.93 10.22 14.13
CA ILE A 54 9.85 11.34 13.19
C ILE A 54 8.63 11.16 12.28
N ASP A 55 8.51 9.99 11.66
CA ASP A 55 7.43 9.64 10.75
C ASP A 55 7.17 8.11 10.77
N ALA A 56 6.35 7.59 9.87
CA ALA A 56 6.02 6.16 9.83
C ALA A 56 7.21 5.24 9.47
N LEU A 57 8.28 5.79 8.90
CA LEU A 57 9.44 5.04 8.41
C LEU A 57 10.75 5.43 9.11
N HIS A 58 10.71 6.42 10.01
CA HIS A 58 11.91 6.94 10.64
C HIS A 58 11.77 7.15 12.15
N LEU A 59 12.83 6.77 12.85
CA LEU A 59 13.08 7.10 14.24
C LEU A 59 14.19 8.15 14.34
N ASP A 60 14.08 9.01 15.34
CA ASP A 60 15.19 9.82 15.82
C ASP A 60 15.92 9.10 16.96
N CYS A 61 17.13 8.65 16.67
CA CYS A 61 18.05 8.05 17.63
C CYS A 61 19.07 9.10 18.11
N MET A 62 18.61 10.10 18.87
CA MET A 62 19.41 11.22 19.41
C MET A 62 20.04 12.15 18.36
N GLY A 63 19.22 12.75 17.52
CA GLY A 63 19.64 13.59 16.41
C GLY A 63 20.01 12.80 15.14
N HIS A 64 19.97 11.47 15.20
CA HIS A 64 20.25 10.61 14.05
C HIS A 64 18.96 9.98 13.51
N LYS A 65 18.63 10.36 12.28
CA LYS A 65 17.49 9.79 11.55
C LYS A 65 17.80 8.36 11.10
N VAL A 66 17.13 7.38 11.71
CA VAL A 66 17.24 5.96 11.37
C VAL A 66 16.05 5.52 10.54
N ASN A 67 16.31 4.93 9.37
CA ASN A 67 15.28 4.34 8.52
C ASN A 67 14.94 2.92 9.00
N VAL A 68 13.69 2.70 9.39
CA VAL A 68 13.24 1.44 10.00
C VAL A 68 13.11 0.31 8.99
N THR A 69 12.83 0.65 7.73
CA THR A 69 12.78 -0.31 6.63
C THR A 69 14.16 -0.89 6.36
N GLN A 70 15.19 -0.05 6.37
CA GLN A 70 16.58 -0.47 6.27
C GLN A 70 17.00 -1.34 7.46
N PHE A 71 16.57 -0.98 8.68
CA PHE A 71 16.77 -1.81 9.86
C PHE A 71 16.19 -3.22 9.67
N CYS A 72 14.93 -3.33 9.24
CA CYS A 72 14.26 -4.62 9.01
C CYS A 72 14.95 -5.44 7.91
N SER A 73 15.42 -4.79 6.85
CA SER A 73 16.15 -5.47 5.76
C SER A 73 17.51 -6.01 6.22
N LYS A 74 18.26 -5.25 7.03
CA LYS A 74 19.57 -5.65 7.56
C LYS A 74 19.48 -6.70 8.67
N ASN A 75 18.44 -6.64 9.50
CA ASN A 75 18.25 -7.51 10.67
C ASN A 75 17.13 -8.53 10.43
N LYS A 76 16.94 -8.97 9.19
CA LYS A 76 15.86 -9.88 8.84
C LYS A 76 16.04 -11.23 9.55
N GLU A 77 15.00 -11.62 10.27
CA GLU A 77 14.92 -12.94 10.92
C GLU A 77 14.25 -13.97 9.98
N LYS A 78 13.52 -13.49 8.97
CA LYS A 78 12.71 -14.29 8.05
C LYS A 78 12.91 -13.82 6.61
N THR A 79 12.47 -14.65 5.66
CA THR A 79 12.43 -14.28 4.23
C THR A 79 11.11 -13.61 3.89
N ASN A 80 11.05 -12.92 2.75
CA ASN A 80 9.85 -12.29 2.20
C ASN A 80 9.41 -11.07 3.04
N LEU A 81 10.37 -10.18 3.31
CA LEU A 81 10.08 -8.90 3.93
C LEU A 81 9.17 -8.07 3.00
N LEU A 82 8.04 -7.64 3.55
CA LEU A 82 7.11 -6.73 2.88
C LEU A 82 7.50 -5.28 3.16
N ARG A 83 7.51 -4.89 4.44
CA ARG A 83 7.85 -3.53 4.87
C ARG A 83 8.24 -3.48 6.34
N GLY A 84 8.92 -2.40 6.72
CA GLY A 84 9.14 -2.02 8.11
C GLY A 84 8.46 -0.68 8.38
N PHE A 85 7.76 -0.55 9.51
CA PHE A 85 7.13 0.72 9.90
C PHE A 85 7.13 0.92 11.42
N VAL A 86 6.98 2.18 11.84
CA VAL A 86 6.93 2.61 13.22
C VAL A 86 5.49 2.53 13.76
N ASN A 87 5.31 1.86 14.89
CA ASN A 87 4.11 1.93 15.71
C ASN A 87 4.34 2.95 16.85
N ALA A 88 3.75 4.13 16.70
CA ALA A 88 3.83 5.24 17.66
C ALA A 88 3.29 4.85 19.04
N GLN A 89 2.15 4.16 19.05
CA GLN A 89 1.38 3.88 20.26
C GLN A 89 2.12 2.90 21.16
N LEU A 90 2.75 1.88 20.56
CA LEU A 90 3.50 0.85 21.28
C LEU A 90 4.98 1.19 21.46
N LYS A 91 5.47 2.27 20.82
CA LYS A 91 6.91 2.61 20.75
C LYS A 91 7.78 1.46 20.22
N GLU A 92 7.27 0.83 19.17
CA GLU A 92 7.88 -0.33 18.52
C GLU A 92 8.01 -0.15 17.01
N VAL A 93 8.99 -0.81 16.42
CA VAL A 93 9.11 -1.02 14.99
C VAL A 93 8.60 -2.41 14.66
N THR A 94 7.69 -2.49 13.69
CA THR A 94 7.19 -3.76 13.15
C THR A 94 7.90 -4.04 11.84
N CYS A 95 8.57 -5.19 11.75
CA CYS A 95 9.01 -5.76 10.48
C CYS A 95 7.96 -6.78 10.04
N GLN A 96 7.33 -6.52 8.89
CA GLN A 96 6.19 -7.28 8.39
C GLN A 96 6.62 -8.20 7.24
N TYR A 97 6.26 -9.47 7.33
CA TYR A 97 6.59 -10.50 6.35
C TYR A 97 5.32 -11.15 5.79
N GLY A 98 5.41 -11.69 4.59
CA GLY A 98 4.30 -12.37 3.93
C GLY A 98 4.73 -13.04 2.63
N GLN A 99 3.89 -13.93 2.10
CA GLN A 99 4.12 -14.57 0.81
C GLN A 99 3.61 -13.72 -0.37
N SER A 100 2.52 -13.01 -0.12
CA SER A 100 1.91 -12.06 -1.05
C SER A 100 1.22 -10.94 -0.27
N ALA A 101 1.03 -9.81 -0.94
CA ALA A 101 0.29 -8.67 -0.40
C ALA A 101 -0.66 -8.12 -1.45
N PHE A 102 -1.89 -7.80 -1.03
CA PHE A 102 -2.89 -7.11 -1.83
C PHE A 102 -3.09 -5.72 -1.26
N LEU A 103 -2.90 -4.70 -2.09
CA LEU A 103 -3.03 -3.30 -1.72
C LEU A 103 -4.09 -2.64 -2.60
N SER A 104 -5.02 -1.93 -1.97
CA SER A 104 -6.02 -1.09 -2.64
C SER A 104 -5.84 0.35 -2.19
N VAL A 105 -5.71 1.27 -3.15
CA VAL A 105 -5.51 2.69 -2.92
C VAL A 105 -6.58 3.47 -3.66
N ALA A 106 -7.27 4.36 -2.94
CA ALA A 106 -8.18 5.32 -3.56
C ALA A 106 -7.36 6.47 -4.19
N CYS A 107 -7.67 6.76 -5.45
CA CYS A 107 -6.96 7.70 -6.31
C CYS A 107 -7.46 9.14 -6.12
N ASP A 108 -7.54 9.60 -4.87
CA ASP A 108 -8.01 10.95 -4.58
C ASP A 108 -6.96 12.02 -4.99
N LYS A 109 -7.25 13.29 -4.72
CA LYS A 109 -6.39 14.44 -5.06
C LYS A 109 -4.89 14.25 -4.77
N ARG A 110 -4.49 13.55 -3.70
CA ARG A 110 -3.07 13.35 -3.36
C ARG A 110 -2.42 12.24 -4.18
N ASP A 111 -3.15 11.15 -4.38
CA ASP A 111 -2.63 9.91 -4.96
C ASP A 111 -3.04 9.72 -6.43
N LYS A 112 -3.73 10.70 -7.02
CA LYS A 112 -4.10 10.75 -8.45
C LYS A 112 -2.92 10.47 -9.40
N HIS A 113 -1.71 10.86 -9.01
CA HIS A 113 -0.50 10.61 -9.78
C HIS A 113 -0.16 9.11 -9.89
N LEU A 114 -0.49 8.30 -8.89
CA LEU A 114 -0.31 6.84 -8.92
C LEU A 114 -1.25 6.19 -9.94
N CYS A 115 -2.45 6.75 -10.08
CA CYS A 115 -3.51 6.16 -10.89
C CYS A 115 -3.49 6.61 -12.36
N SER A 116 -2.74 7.66 -12.66
CA SER A 116 -2.48 8.10 -14.04
C SER A 116 -1.80 7.02 -14.89
N SER A 117 -1.07 6.10 -14.25
CA SER A 117 -0.52 4.92 -14.89
C SER A 117 -0.55 3.74 -13.91
N PRO A 118 -1.59 2.89 -13.94
CA PRO A 118 -1.83 1.86 -12.91
C PRO A 118 -0.61 0.97 -12.63
N ARG A 119 0.07 0.51 -13.69
CA ARG A 119 1.29 -0.30 -13.56
C ARG A 119 2.41 0.45 -12.84
N LYS A 120 2.67 1.70 -13.24
CA LYS A 120 3.73 2.53 -12.61
C LYS A 120 3.36 2.89 -11.17
N GLY A 121 2.09 3.20 -10.90
CA GLY A 121 1.58 3.43 -9.55
C GLY A 121 1.83 2.22 -8.65
N CYS A 122 1.47 1.03 -9.11
CA CYS A 122 1.74 -0.20 -8.36
C CYS A 122 3.25 -0.49 -8.20
N GLN A 123 4.09 -0.12 -9.16
CA GLN A 123 5.55 -0.23 -9.01
C GLN A 123 6.08 0.70 -7.91
N ILE A 124 5.61 1.95 -7.86
CA ILE A 124 5.95 2.90 -6.78
C ILE A 124 5.48 2.34 -5.42
N LEU A 125 4.26 1.82 -5.36
CA LEU A 125 3.72 1.23 -4.13
C LEU A 125 4.48 -0.04 -3.71
N ASN A 126 5.02 -0.80 -4.67
CA ASN A 126 5.84 -1.98 -4.39
C ASN A 126 7.07 -1.63 -3.53
N GLU A 127 7.73 -0.50 -3.83
CA GLU A 127 8.91 -0.02 -3.12
C GLU A 127 8.62 0.35 -1.65
N ILE A 128 7.35 0.56 -1.30
CA ILE A 128 6.91 0.97 0.03
C ILE A 128 6.30 -0.21 0.80
N TYR A 129 5.47 -1.01 0.14
CA TYR A 129 4.63 -2.02 0.80
C TYR A 129 5.11 -3.46 0.62
N ALA A 130 5.98 -3.75 -0.36
CA ALA A 130 6.36 -5.12 -0.70
C ALA A 130 7.80 -5.25 -1.26
N LEU A 131 8.80 -4.81 -0.48
CA LEU A 131 10.22 -4.66 -0.87
C LEU A 131 10.86 -5.90 -1.53
N GLU A 132 10.63 -7.09 -0.98
CA GLU A 132 11.18 -8.34 -1.50
C GLU A 132 10.24 -9.04 -2.50
N HIS A 133 9.18 -8.38 -2.94
CA HIS A 133 8.16 -8.91 -3.84
C HIS A 133 8.19 -8.20 -5.20
N ASN A 134 7.65 -8.88 -6.21
CA ASN A 134 7.39 -8.30 -7.51
C ASN A 134 5.91 -7.98 -7.64
N LEU A 135 5.62 -6.93 -8.41
CA LEU A 135 4.28 -6.73 -8.94
C LEU A 135 3.88 -7.94 -9.78
N PHE A 136 2.82 -8.62 -9.36
CA PHE A 136 2.26 -9.77 -10.05
C PHE A 136 1.09 -9.35 -10.93
N GLU A 137 0.15 -8.60 -10.36
CA GLU A 137 -1.05 -8.14 -11.06
C GLU A 137 -1.44 -6.75 -10.56
N TYR A 138 -2.12 -5.98 -11.41
CA TYR A 138 -2.71 -4.71 -11.05
C TYR A 138 -4.06 -4.57 -11.75
N SER A 139 -4.98 -3.84 -11.13
CA SER A 139 -6.24 -3.46 -11.75
C SER A 139 -6.61 -2.03 -11.39
N PHE A 140 -7.36 -1.38 -12.28
CA PHE A 140 -7.84 -0.03 -12.09
C PHE A 140 -9.36 -0.03 -12.27
N ILE A 141 -10.06 0.55 -11.31
CA ILE A 141 -11.51 0.60 -11.28
C ILE A 141 -11.91 2.07 -11.22
N GLU A 142 -12.51 2.56 -12.29
CA GLU A 142 -13.15 3.88 -12.30
C GLU A 142 -14.42 3.83 -11.46
N LYS A 143 -14.62 4.81 -10.59
CA LYS A 143 -15.83 4.93 -9.79
C LYS A 143 -16.33 6.35 -9.82
N ASP A 144 -17.63 6.51 -9.58
CA ASP A 144 -18.29 7.82 -9.54
C ASP A 144 -17.72 8.78 -8.48
N VAL A 145 -17.05 8.25 -7.44
CA VAL A 145 -16.51 9.03 -6.31
C VAL A 145 -15.00 9.15 -6.39
N ASP A 146 -14.27 8.03 -6.28
CA ASP A 146 -12.82 7.99 -6.39
C ASP A 146 -12.40 6.70 -7.10
N ASP A 147 -11.55 6.83 -8.12
CA ASP A 147 -10.97 5.68 -8.79
C ASP A 147 -10.15 4.84 -7.81
N VAL A 148 -10.00 3.56 -8.09
CA VAL A 148 -9.29 2.63 -7.21
C VAL A 148 -8.21 1.90 -7.98
N LEU A 149 -6.99 1.98 -7.47
CA LEU A 149 -5.87 1.19 -7.93
C LEU A 149 -5.66 -0.01 -7.00
N ASN A 150 -5.72 -1.21 -7.56
CA ASN A 150 -5.41 -2.44 -6.84
C ASN A 150 -4.08 -3.00 -7.34
N CYS A 151 -3.23 -3.43 -6.41
CA CYS A 151 -1.92 -4.00 -6.67
C CYS A 151 -1.77 -5.31 -5.91
N MET A 152 -1.38 -6.37 -6.62
CA MET A 152 -1.03 -7.66 -6.03
C MET A 152 0.47 -7.89 -6.18
N PHE A 153 1.13 -8.13 -5.05
CA PHE A 153 2.56 -8.39 -4.96
C PHE A 153 2.79 -9.83 -4.53
N GLN A 154 3.74 -10.51 -5.17
CA GLN A 154 4.12 -11.89 -4.84
C GLN A 154 5.64 -12.02 -4.72
N LYS A 155 6.08 -13.01 -3.94
CA LYS A 155 7.50 -13.28 -3.73
C LYS A 155 8.25 -13.30 -5.07
N LYS A 156 9.42 -12.67 -5.10
CA LYS A 156 10.34 -12.73 -6.24
C LYS A 156 10.74 -14.20 -6.50
N ASN A 157 10.13 -14.82 -7.50
CA ASN A 157 10.65 -16.06 -8.07
C ASN A 157 11.83 -15.69 -8.99
N VAL A 158 13.03 -16.20 -8.67
CA VAL A 158 14.20 -16.17 -9.57
C VAL A 158 13.90 -17.12 -10.76
N PRO A 159 14.31 -16.79 -12.00
CA PRO A 159 13.41 -16.75 -13.15
C PRO A 159 13.19 -18.10 -13.83
N GLU A 160 11.95 -18.36 -14.21
CA GLU A 160 11.63 -18.91 -15.53
C GLU A 160 10.52 -18.08 -16.17
N LEU A 161 10.88 -17.41 -17.28
CA LEU A 161 10.03 -16.76 -18.28
C LEU A 161 9.05 -15.65 -17.83
N GLN A 162 9.56 -14.42 -17.72
CA GLN A 162 8.84 -13.24 -18.22
C GLN A 162 8.86 -13.19 -19.76
N LYS A 163 8.32 -14.22 -20.40
CA LYS A 163 7.83 -14.12 -21.78
C LYS A 163 6.37 -14.50 -21.73
N VAL A 164 5.53 -13.75 -22.45
CA VAL A 164 4.08 -13.93 -22.57
C VAL A 164 3.25 -13.24 -21.49
N THR A 165 3.24 -11.91 -21.49
CA THR A 165 1.98 -11.16 -21.27
C THR A 165 2.01 -9.80 -21.98
N GLU A 166 2.32 -9.83 -23.29
CA GLU A 166 2.08 -8.69 -24.19
C GLU A 166 1.26 -9.07 -25.43
N LYS A 167 0.63 -10.25 -25.40
CA LYS A 167 -0.47 -10.64 -26.28
C LYS A 167 -1.49 -11.24 -25.31
N ILE A 168 -2.62 -10.62 -25.01
CA ILE A 168 -3.74 -10.37 -25.92
C ILE A 168 -4.53 -9.17 -25.35
N LEU A 169 -4.38 -7.99 -25.95
CA LEU A 169 -5.47 -7.01 -26.01
C LEU A 169 -6.30 -7.44 -27.21
N LEU A 170 -7.32 -8.27 -26.97
CA LEU A 170 -8.45 -8.33 -27.89
C LEU A 170 -9.51 -7.38 -27.35
N PRO A 171 -10.06 -6.47 -28.18
CA PRO A 171 -11.15 -5.61 -27.76
C PRO A 171 -12.32 -6.50 -27.34
N PHE A 172 -12.93 -6.12 -26.22
CA PHE A 172 -14.24 -6.62 -25.79
C PHE A 172 -15.20 -6.42 -26.96
N GLN A 173 -15.49 -7.50 -27.70
CA GLN A 173 -16.53 -7.50 -28.72
C GLN A 173 -17.86 -7.66 -28.01
N GLU A 174 -18.66 -6.62 -28.12
CA GLU A 174 -20.03 -6.54 -27.69
C GLU A 174 -20.91 -7.51 -28.50
N LYS A 175 -21.95 -8.02 -27.82
CA LYS A 175 -23.13 -8.77 -28.31
C LYS A 175 -23.02 -10.29 -28.35
N GLU A 176 -23.82 -10.91 -27.48
CA GLU A 176 -24.93 -11.72 -27.98
C GLU A 176 -26.20 -11.41 -27.17
N VAL A 177 -27.22 -11.00 -27.92
CA VAL A 177 -28.59 -10.77 -27.49
C VAL A 177 -29.17 -12.15 -27.18
N ILE A 178 -29.65 -12.35 -25.96
CA ILE A 178 -30.39 -13.56 -25.59
C ILE A 178 -31.74 -13.49 -26.31
N ASP A 179 -31.88 -14.24 -27.40
CA ASP A 179 -33.17 -14.47 -28.03
C ASP A 179 -34.06 -15.26 -27.04
N ARG A 180 -35.10 -14.57 -26.59
CA ARG A 180 -36.34 -15.20 -26.15
C ARG A 180 -36.90 -15.93 -27.36
N ASP A 181 -37.00 -17.25 -27.28
CA ASP A 181 -38.12 -18.04 -27.81
C ASP A 181 -37.85 -19.53 -27.55
N LEU A 182 -38.24 -19.98 -26.36
CA LEU A 182 -38.26 -21.39 -25.99
C LEU A 182 -39.56 -21.72 -25.24
N PHE A 183 -40.68 -21.21 -25.76
CA PHE A 183 -42.03 -21.71 -25.48
C PHE A 183 -42.88 -21.55 -26.74
N ALA A 184 -42.79 -22.54 -27.63
CA ALA A 184 -43.79 -22.78 -28.67
C ALA A 184 -43.82 -24.29 -28.99
N ASP A 185 -44.75 -24.96 -28.33
CA ASP A 185 -45.55 -26.11 -28.77
C ASP A 185 -45.00 -27.08 -29.81
N LYS A 186 -44.95 -28.36 -29.41
CA LYS A 186 -45.30 -29.45 -30.33
C LYS A 186 -46.43 -30.29 -29.75
N LYS A 187 -47.54 -30.22 -30.50
CA LYS A 187 -48.65 -31.16 -30.68
C LYS A 187 -48.44 -32.58 -30.16
#